data_AF-A0AAW1ZRN8-F1
#
_entry.id   AF-A0AAW1ZRN8-F1
#
_cell.length_a   1.000
_cell.length_b   1.000
_cell.length_c   1.000
_cell.angle_alpha   90.00
_cell.angle_beta   90.00
_cell.angle_gamma   90.00
#
_symmetry.space_group_name_H-M   'P 1'
#
loop_
_entity.id
_entity.type
_entity.pdbx_description
1 polymer ?
#
loop_
_entity_poly.entity_id
_entity_poly.type
_entity_poly.pdbx_seq_one_letter_code
_entity_poly.pdbx_strand_id
1 'polypeptide(L)'
;MLPHEEGERLNDVKLLVQQLYSTLRIEEHQLTKERELIGRLEDLNSQLQPLEKVKEELSRKAERRTTWVLWGGMAYMATQFGILARLTWWEYSWDIMEPVTYFITYGTAMAMYAYFVLTRQEYIYPDARDRQYLLFFHKGAKRTRFDIEKYNKLKDAIAEAELDLKRLRDPLQLHLPVQQINSSKD
;
A
#
# COMPACT_ATOMS: atom_id res chain seq x y z
N MET A 1 2.55 63.23 1.60
CA MET A 1 2.45 63.06 3.08
C MET A 1 1.78 61.75 3.50
N LEU A 2 1.00 61.08 2.64
CA LEU A 2 0.33 59.79 2.90
C LEU A 2 1.20 58.53 3.19
N PRO A 3 2.46 58.37 2.71
CA PRO A 3 3.20 57.12 2.94
C PRO A 3 3.78 56.97 4.37
N HIS A 4 3.85 58.06 5.14
CA HIS A 4 4.41 58.02 6.50
C HIS A 4 3.39 57.53 7.53
N GLU A 5 2.12 57.92 7.41
CA GLU A 5 1.04 57.46 8.31
C GLU A 5 0.73 55.97 8.11
N GLU A 6 0.78 55.47 6.87
CA GLU A 6 0.63 54.04 6.59
C GLU A 6 1.79 53.21 7.16
N GLY A 7 3.02 53.76 7.12
CA GLY A 7 4.21 53.16 7.72
C GLY A 7 4.13 53.07 9.25
N GLU A 8 3.59 54.08 9.92
CA GLU A 8 3.38 54.05 11.38
C GLU A 8 2.32 53.03 11.77
N ARG A 9 1.17 53.00 11.07
CA ARG A 9 0.13 51.99 11.33
C ARG A 9 0.63 50.56 11.15
N LEU A 10 1.46 50.32 10.13
CA LEU A 10 2.07 49.01 9.89
C LEU A 10 3.04 48.62 11.03
N ASN A 11 3.77 49.58 11.60
CA ASN A 11 4.64 49.33 12.73
C ASN A 11 3.84 49.03 14.00
N ASP A 12 2.75 49.73 14.26
CA ASP A 12 1.87 49.45 15.40
C ASP A 12 1.26 48.05 15.31
N VAL A 13 0.80 47.64 14.11
CA VAL A 13 0.31 46.28 13.87
C VAL A 13 1.41 45.24 14.12
N LYS A 14 2.64 45.47 13.67
CA LYS A 14 3.77 44.57 13.95
C LYS A 14 4.05 44.46 15.45
N LEU A 15 4.01 45.58 16.17
CA LEU A 15 4.29 45.64 17.59
C LEU A 15 3.22 44.92 18.41
N LEU A 16 1.94 45.07 18.02
CA LEU A 16 0.81 44.32 18.59
C LEU A 16 0.92 42.82 18.30
N VAL A 17 1.25 42.43 17.07
CA VAL A 17 1.47 41.01 16.70
C VAL A 17 2.63 40.43 17.51
N GLN A 18 3.72 41.17 17.68
CA GLN A 18 4.88 40.73 18.45
C GLN A 18 4.59 40.62 19.95
N GLN A 19 3.80 41.55 20.51
CA GLN A 19 3.29 41.46 21.88
C GLN A 19 2.36 40.26 22.06
N LEU A 20 1.49 39.98 21.09
CA LEU A 20 0.68 38.76 21.07
C LEU A 20 1.57 37.52 20.99
N TYR A 21 2.62 37.55 20.18
CA TYR A 21 3.56 36.45 20.01
C TYR A 21 4.30 36.12 21.32
N SER A 22 4.73 37.15 22.05
CA SER A 22 5.39 37.00 23.36
C SER A 22 4.41 36.60 24.46
N THR A 23 3.18 37.12 24.43
CA THR A 23 2.14 36.81 25.43
C THR A 23 1.58 35.39 25.24
N LEU A 24 1.45 34.93 24.00
CA LEU A 24 0.92 33.59 23.66
C LEU A 24 1.95 32.47 23.74
N ARG A 25 3.23 32.74 24.07
CA ARG A 25 4.33 31.74 24.15
C ARG A 25 4.25 30.68 23.04
N ILE A 26 4.17 31.14 21.80
CA ILE A 26 3.88 30.25 20.65
C ILE A 26 4.93 29.14 20.53
N GLU A 27 6.20 29.41 20.85
CA GLU A 27 7.24 28.38 20.88
C GLU A 27 6.98 27.25 21.89
N GLU A 28 6.53 27.58 23.11
CA GLU A 28 6.20 26.55 24.12
C GLU A 28 4.97 25.75 23.70
N HIS A 29 3.99 26.39 23.07
CA HIS A 29 2.82 25.70 22.53
C HIS A 29 3.17 24.77 21.38
N GLN A 30 4.05 25.21 20.46
CA GLN A 30 4.54 24.37 19.35
C GLN A 30 5.33 23.16 19.88
N LEU A 31 6.23 23.36 20.85
CA LEU A 31 6.98 22.27 21.50
C LEU A 31 6.05 21.30 22.25
N THR A 32 5.00 21.81 22.89
CA THR A 32 4.02 20.98 23.60
C THR A 32 3.22 20.13 22.62
N LYS A 33 2.74 20.73 21.52
CA LYS A 33 2.06 20.01 20.44
C LYS A 33 2.97 18.98 19.78
N GLU A 34 4.22 19.32 19.50
CA GLU A 34 5.19 18.39 18.93
C GLU A 34 5.34 17.16 19.84
N ARG A 35 5.52 17.37 21.15
CA ARG A 35 5.60 16.28 22.13
C ARG A 35 4.32 15.44 22.18
N GLU A 36 3.15 16.07 22.13
CA GLU A 36 1.86 15.38 22.09
C GLU A 36 1.72 14.52 20.83
N LEU A 37 2.06 15.07 19.66
CA LEU A 37 2.04 14.34 18.39
C LEU A 37 3.00 13.17 18.41
N ILE A 38 4.23 13.35 18.90
CA ILE A 38 5.22 12.28 19.05
C ILE A 38 4.69 11.19 19.99
N GLY A 39 4.15 11.56 21.15
CA GLY A 39 3.59 10.59 22.11
C GLY A 39 2.40 9.81 21.54
N ARG A 40 1.53 10.49 20.77
CA ARG A 40 0.43 9.83 20.05
C ARG A 40 0.95 8.88 18.97
N LEU A 41 1.98 9.27 18.23
CA LEU A 41 2.62 8.43 17.22
C LEU A 41 3.22 7.18 17.85
N GLU A 42 3.88 7.32 19.01
CA GLU A 42 4.45 6.20 19.77
C GLU A 42 3.37 5.22 20.24
N ASP A 43 2.26 5.71 20.79
CA ASP A 43 1.13 4.86 21.20
C ASP A 43 0.48 4.15 20.00
N LEU A 44 0.22 4.88 18.91
CA LEU A 44 -0.33 4.29 17.68
C LEU A 44 0.60 3.22 17.10
N ASN A 45 1.91 3.47 17.10
CA ASN A 45 2.91 2.53 16.61
C ASN A 45 3.01 1.29 17.52
N SER A 46 2.92 1.47 18.84
CA SER A 46 2.85 0.38 19.82
C SER A 46 1.65 -0.54 19.57
N GLN A 47 0.47 0.04 19.29
CA GLN A 47 -0.74 -0.71 18.92
C GLN A 47 -0.61 -1.39 17.54
N LEU A 48 0.17 -0.82 16.62
CA LEU A 48 0.36 -1.33 15.26
C LEU A 48 1.32 -2.52 15.22
N GLN A 49 2.38 -2.52 16.02
CA GLN A 49 3.39 -3.60 16.07
C GLN A 49 2.82 -5.03 16.14
N PRO A 50 1.88 -5.37 17.05
CA PRO A 50 1.33 -6.72 17.11
C PRO A 50 0.53 -7.08 15.85
N LEU A 51 -0.18 -6.11 15.26
CA LEU A 51 -0.94 -6.31 14.01
C LEU A 51 0.01 -6.51 12.82
N GLU A 52 1.11 -5.77 12.75
CA GLU A 52 2.12 -5.93 11.72
C GLU A 52 2.78 -7.30 11.75
N LYS A 53 3.13 -7.81 12.95
CA LYS A 53 3.68 -9.17 13.10
C LYS A 53 2.73 -10.24 12.53
N VAL A 54 1.44 -10.15 12.85
CA VAL A 54 0.43 -11.08 12.34
C VAL A 54 0.26 -10.92 10.82
N LYS A 55 0.25 -9.69 10.30
CA LYS A 55 0.18 -9.42 8.86
C LYS A 55 1.39 -9.97 8.12
N GLU A 56 2.59 -9.83 8.68
CA GLU A 56 3.83 -10.32 8.10
C GLU A 56 3.87 -11.85 8.05
N GLU A 57 3.45 -12.52 9.12
CA GLU A 57 3.30 -13.97 9.11
C GLU A 57 2.32 -14.44 8.04
N LEU A 58 1.23 -13.69 7.86
CA LEU A 58 0.20 -14.00 6.89
C LEU A 58 0.69 -13.77 5.46
N SER A 59 1.36 -12.65 5.21
CA SER A 59 1.96 -12.35 3.90
C SER A 59 2.98 -13.40 3.54
N ARG A 60 3.86 -13.79 4.47
CA ARG A 60 4.86 -14.84 4.25
C ARG A 60 4.21 -16.19 3.93
N LYS A 61 3.09 -16.54 4.60
CA LYS A 61 2.33 -17.77 4.30
C LYS A 61 1.68 -17.70 2.91
N ALA A 62 1.09 -16.56 2.54
CA ALA A 62 0.45 -16.36 1.25
C ALA A 62 1.48 -16.36 0.10
N GLU A 63 2.62 -15.70 0.29
CA GLU A 63 3.73 -15.66 -0.66
C GLU A 63 4.28 -17.05 -0.91
N ARG A 64 4.61 -17.82 0.14
CA ARG A 64 5.06 -19.21 0.00
C ARG A 64 4.08 -20.03 -0.84
N ARG A 65 2.79 -19.97 -0.52
CA ARG A 65 1.76 -20.70 -1.28
C ARG A 65 1.70 -20.28 -2.74
N THR A 66 1.80 -18.99 -3.01
CA THR A 66 1.83 -18.44 -4.37
C THR A 66 3.05 -18.96 -5.12
N THR A 67 4.23 -18.94 -4.50
CA THR A 67 5.46 -19.49 -5.06
C THR A 67 5.35 -20.99 -5.35
N TRP A 68 4.76 -21.78 -4.45
CA TRP A 68 4.49 -23.20 -4.69
C TRP A 68 3.58 -23.42 -5.90
N VAL A 69 2.55 -22.58 -6.09
CA VAL A 69 1.68 -22.64 -7.28
C VAL A 69 2.46 -22.31 -8.56
N LEU A 70 3.33 -21.30 -8.53
CA LEU A 70 4.17 -20.94 -9.68
C LEU A 70 5.12 -22.08 -10.06
N TRP A 71 5.82 -22.66 -9.09
CA TRP A 71 6.67 -23.84 -9.29
C TRP A 71 5.87 -25.05 -9.77
N GLY A 72 4.65 -25.24 -9.26
CA GLY A 72 3.73 -26.26 -9.74
C GLY A 72 3.36 -26.08 -11.22
N GLY A 73 3.13 -24.83 -11.66
CA GLY A 73 2.91 -24.50 -13.06
C GLY A 73 4.12 -24.83 -13.94
N MET A 74 5.33 -24.53 -13.48
CA MET A 74 6.57 -24.91 -14.17
C MET A 74 6.73 -26.43 -14.27
N ALA A 75 6.50 -27.17 -13.18
CA ALA A 75 6.57 -28.62 -13.16
C ALA A 75 5.54 -29.26 -14.09
N TYR A 76 4.33 -28.70 -14.16
CA TYR A 76 3.30 -29.11 -15.11
C TYR A 76 3.76 -28.92 -16.55
N MET A 77 4.29 -27.74 -16.91
CA MET A 77 4.79 -27.48 -18.27
C MET A 77 5.96 -28.41 -18.63
N ALA A 78 6.88 -28.67 -17.71
CA ALA A 78 7.99 -29.59 -17.91
C ALA A 78 7.51 -31.04 -18.12
N THR A 79 6.52 -31.47 -17.36
CA THR A 79 5.91 -32.80 -17.48
C THR A 79 5.14 -32.94 -18.79
N GLN A 80 4.36 -31.92 -19.17
CA GLN A 80 3.68 -31.86 -20.47
C GLN A 80 4.70 -32.00 -21.62
N PHE A 81 5.81 -31.26 -21.56
CA PHE A 81 6.87 -31.34 -22.56
C PHE A 81 7.51 -32.74 -22.60
N GLY A 82 7.85 -33.30 -21.43
CA GLY A 82 8.47 -34.63 -21.34
C GLY A 82 7.57 -35.75 -21.87
N ILE A 83 6.27 -35.71 -21.57
CA ILE A 83 5.29 -36.68 -22.09
C ILE A 83 5.20 -36.58 -23.61
N LEU A 84 5.08 -35.37 -24.15
CA LEU A 84 5.02 -35.16 -25.61
C LEU A 84 6.32 -35.61 -26.28
N ALA A 85 7.48 -35.28 -25.72
CA ALA A 85 8.78 -35.70 -26.27
C ALA A 85 8.93 -37.24 -26.27
N ARG A 86 8.50 -37.90 -25.18
CA ARG A 86 8.54 -39.36 -25.07
C ARG A 86 7.62 -40.01 -26.12
N LEU A 87 6.37 -39.56 -26.21
CA LEU A 87 5.40 -40.07 -27.18
C LEU A 87 5.85 -39.85 -28.63
N THR A 88 6.45 -38.70 -28.94
CA THR A 88 6.82 -38.32 -30.32
C THR A 88 8.06 -39.05 -30.85
N TRP A 89 8.95 -39.53 -29.98
CA TRP A 89 10.21 -40.15 -30.40
C TRP A 89 10.25 -41.67 -30.25
N TRP A 90 9.41 -42.24 -29.39
CA TRP A 90 9.50 -43.66 -29.06
C TRP A 90 8.22 -44.44 -29.36
N GLU A 91 7.02 -43.90 -29.07
CA GLU A 91 5.76 -44.62 -29.29
C GLU A 91 5.08 -44.28 -30.62
N TYR A 92 5.05 -43.00 -30.99
CA TYR A 92 4.30 -42.48 -32.12
C TYR A 92 5.17 -41.58 -32.98
N SER A 93 5.08 -41.70 -34.30
CA SER A 93 5.71 -40.74 -35.21
C SER A 93 5.05 -39.36 -35.09
N TRP A 94 5.81 -38.33 -35.45
CA TRP A 94 5.36 -36.92 -35.37
C TRP A 94 4.01 -36.66 -36.06
N ASP A 95 3.73 -37.36 -37.16
CA ASP A 95 2.47 -37.28 -37.93
C ASP A 95 1.21 -37.58 -37.10
N ILE A 96 1.30 -38.47 -36.10
CA ILE A 96 0.18 -38.80 -35.20
C ILE A 96 0.05 -37.75 -34.06
N MET A 97 1.17 -37.15 -33.64
CA MET A 97 1.22 -36.20 -32.52
C MET A 97 0.90 -34.76 -32.94
N GLU A 98 1.03 -34.43 -34.22
CA GLU A 98 0.69 -33.12 -34.79
C GLU A 98 -0.72 -32.63 -34.38
N PRO A 99 -1.82 -33.35 -34.63
CA PRO A 99 -3.16 -32.89 -34.24
C PRO A 99 -3.32 -32.80 -32.71
N VAL A 100 -2.67 -33.67 -31.95
CA VAL A 100 -2.76 -33.67 -30.47
C VAL A 100 -2.14 -32.40 -29.89
N THR A 101 -0.94 -32.04 -30.34
CA THR A 101 -0.26 -30.81 -29.87
C THR A 101 -1.02 -29.55 -30.30
N TYR A 102 -1.67 -29.58 -31.47
CA TYR A 102 -2.54 -28.50 -31.93
C TYR A 102 -3.74 -28.31 -30.99
N PHE A 103 -4.46 -29.37 -30.62
CA PHE A 103 -5.59 -29.29 -29.69
C PHE A 103 -5.16 -28.83 -28.30
N ILE A 104 -3.99 -29.26 -27.80
CA ILE A 104 -3.46 -28.78 -26.53
C ILE A 104 -3.18 -27.27 -26.59
N THR A 105 -2.53 -26.80 -27.65
CA THR A 105 -2.20 -25.38 -27.83
C THR A 105 -3.45 -24.52 -27.97
N TYR A 106 -4.43 -24.97 -28.75
CA TYR A 106 -5.70 -24.27 -28.87
C TYR A 106 -6.49 -24.30 -27.56
N GLY A 107 -6.45 -25.42 -26.83
CA GLY A 107 -7.06 -25.58 -25.51
C GLY A 107 -6.46 -24.65 -24.45
N THR A 108 -5.14 -24.47 -24.42
CA THR A 108 -4.48 -23.52 -23.52
C THR A 108 -4.85 -22.07 -23.86
N ALA A 109 -4.91 -21.72 -25.15
CA ALA A 109 -5.39 -20.41 -25.59
C ALA A 109 -6.85 -20.17 -25.17
N MET A 110 -7.72 -21.17 -25.32
CA MET A 110 -9.11 -21.10 -24.85
C MET A 110 -9.20 -20.96 -23.33
N ALA A 111 -8.35 -21.64 -22.57
CA ALA A 111 -8.30 -21.51 -21.11
C ALA A 111 -7.82 -20.11 -20.66
N MET A 112 -6.82 -19.53 -21.33
CA MET A 112 -6.39 -18.14 -21.09
C MET A 112 -7.50 -17.15 -21.39
N TYR A 113 -8.27 -17.36 -22.47
CA TYR A 113 -9.43 -16.53 -22.78
C TYR A 113 -10.56 -16.70 -21.75
N ALA A 114 -10.84 -17.93 -21.31
CA ALA A 114 -11.82 -18.19 -20.26
C ALA A 114 -11.42 -17.50 -18.94
N TYR A 115 -10.13 -17.47 -18.61
CA TYR A 115 -9.62 -16.70 -17.48
C TYR A 115 -9.93 -15.21 -17.62
N PHE A 116 -9.70 -14.63 -18.81
CA PHE A 116 -10.03 -13.23 -19.08
C PHE A 116 -11.53 -12.95 -18.90
N VAL A 117 -12.41 -13.80 -19.42
CA VAL A 117 -13.87 -13.64 -19.26
C VAL A 117 -14.28 -13.66 -17.79
N LEU A 118 -13.70 -14.56 -17.00
CA LEU A 118 -14.03 -14.72 -15.57
C LEU A 118 -13.46 -13.59 -14.70
N THR A 119 -12.24 -13.13 -14.98
CA THR A 119 -11.53 -12.17 -14.13
C THR A 119 -11.59 -10.73 -14.63
N ARG A 120 -12.05 -10.52 -15.88
CA ARG A 120 -12.03 -9.25 -16.61
C ARG A 120 -10.64 -8.62 -16.72
N GLN A 121 -9.58 -9.44 -16.61
CA GLN A 121 -8.19 -9.05 -16.69
C GLN A 121 -7.44 -10.02 -17.59
N GLU A 122 -6.54 -9.49 -18.43
CA GLU A 122 -5.71 -10.32 -19.30
C GLU A 122 -4.78 -11.22 -18.48
N TYR A 123 -4.44 -12.39 -19.00
CA TYR A 123 -3.54 -13.30 -18.32
C TYR A 123 -2.09 -12.83 -18.47
N ILE A 124 -1.68 -11.95 -17.55
CA ILE A 124 -0.31 -11.43 -17.43
C ILE A 124 0.31 -12.04 -16.17
N TYR A 125 1.53 -12.60 -16.28
CA TYR A 125 2.14 -13.38 -15.19
C TYR A 125 2.27 -12.61 -13.85
N PRO A 126 2.79 -11.36 -13.80
CA PRO A 126 2.76 -10.53 -12.60
C PRO A 126 1.35 -10.39 -11.99
N ASP A 127 0.37 -10.02 -12.79
CA ASP A 127 -0.99 -9.72 -12.31
C ASP A 127 -1.71 -10.97 -11.82
N ALA A 128 -1.55 -12.09 -12.54
CA ALA A 128 -2.10 -13.38 -12.14
C ALA A 128 -1.48 -13.86 -10.81
N ARG A 129 -0.17 -13.67 -10.63
CA ARG A 129 0.51 -13.97 -9.37
C ARG A 129 -0.01 -13.11 -8.23
N ASP A 130 -0.10 -11.81 -8.44
CA ASP A 130 -0.50 -10.85 -7.41
C ASP A 130 -1.97 -11.06 -7.01
N ARG A 131 -2.84 -11.37 -7.98
CA ARG A 131 -4.23 -11.80 -7.72
C ARG A 131 -4.27 -13.06 -6.87
N GLN A 132 -3.48 -14.08 -7.20
CA GLN A 132 -3.45 -15.32 -6.45
C GLN A 132 -2.91 -15.12 -5.02
N TYR A 133 -1.89 -14.27 -4.87
CA TYR A 133 -1.38 -13.84 -3.57
C TYR A 133 -2.47 -13.17 -2.73
N LEU A 134 -3.20 -12.21 -3.31
CA LEU A 134 -4.29 -11.51 -2.63
C LEU A 134 -5.40 -12.48 -2.19
N LEU A 135 -5.79 -13.42 -3.04
CA LEU A 135 -6.78 -14.45 -2.68
C LEU A 135 -6.31 -15.30 -1.49
N PHE A 136 -5.04 -15.73 -1.48
CA PHE A 136 -4.49 -16.48 -0.36
C PHE A 136 -4.35 -15.63 0.90
N PHE A 137 -3.95 -14.37 0.76
CA PHE A 137 -3.84 -13.44 1.87
C PHE A 137 -5.20 -13.18 2.52
N HIS A 138 -6.22 -12.78 1.76
CA HIS A 138 -7.56 -12.53 2.30
C HIS A 138 -8.21 -13.79 2.88
N LYS A 139 -8.02 -14.95 2.23
CA LYS A 139 -8.48 -16.23 2.78
C LYS A 139 -7.78 -16.57 4.10
N GLY A 140 -6.50 -16.24 4.21
CA GLY A 140 -5.73 -16.37 5.44
C GLY A 140 -6.19 -15.40 6.53
N ALA A 141 -6.38 -14.13 6.19
CA ALA A 141 -6.81 -13.06 7.11
C ALA A 141 -8.18 -13.37 7.71
N LYS A 142 -9.11 -13.86 6.88
CA LYS A 142 -10.43 -14.32 7.32
C LYS A 142 -10.35 -15.48 8.31
N ARG A 143 -9.37 -16.39 8.16
CA ARG A 143 -9.17 -17.52 9.08
C ARG A 143 -8.57 -17.09 10.41
N THR A 144 -7.65 -16.15 10.41
CA THR A 144 -7.03 -15.61 11.63
C THR A 144 -7.87 -14.54 12.31
N ARG A 145 -9.06 -14.20 11.76
CA ARG A 145 -9.92 -13.08 12.21
C ARG A 145 -9.13 -11.78 12.36
N PHE A 146 -8.20 -11.55 11.44
CA PHE A 146 -7.42 -10.32 11.43
C PHE A 146 -8.31 -9.15 10.99
N ASP A 147 -8.41 -8.14 11.85
CA ASP A 147 -9.20 -6.93 11.57
C ASP A 147 -8.40 -5.99 10.66
N ILE A 148 -8.56 -6.20 9.35
CA ILE A 148 -7.94 -5.37 8.30
C ILE A 148 -8.42 -3.92 8.41
N GLU A 149 -9.67 -3.70 8.82
CA GLU A 149 -10.26 -2.36 8.89
C GLU A 149 -9.63 -1.55 10.02
N LYS A 150 -9.44 -2.16 11.20
CA LYS A 150 -8.69 -1.56 12.31
C LYS A 150 -7.24 -1.28 11.92
N TYR A 151 -6.58 -2.22 11.23
CA TYR A 151 -5.21 -2.02 10.75
C TYR A 151 -5.08 -0.81 9.82
N ASN A 152 -5.98 -0.69 8.84
CA ASN A 152 -5.99 0.42 7.90
C ASN A 152 -6.25 1.75 8.62
N LYS A 153 -7.25 1.81 9.52
CA LYS A 153 -7.52 3.01 10.33
C LYS A 153 -6.31 3.44 11.15
N LEU A 154 -5.57 2.48 11.71
CA LEU A 154 -4.37 2.77 12.50
C LEU A 154 -3.22 3.29 11.62
N LYS A 155 -3.03 2.72 10.42
CA LYS A 155 -2.07 3.21 9.43
C LYS A 155 -2.43 4.62 8.94
N ASP A 156 -3.70 4.89 8.69
CA ASP A 156 -4.18 6.21 8.25
C ASP A 156 -3.95 7.26 9.35
N ALA A 157 -4.26 6.92 10.61
CA ALA A 157 -4.03 7.81 11.75
C ALA A 157 -2.53 8.10 11.99
N ILE A 158 -1.66 7.12 11.77
CA ILE A 158 -0.20 7.31 11.83
C ILE A 158 0.25 8.22 10.70
N ALA A 159 -0.21 7.99 9.47
CA ALA A 159 0.13 8.82 8.32
C ALA A 159 -0.32 10.27 8.52
N GLU A 160 -1.51 10.50 9.09
CA GLU A 160 -2.02 11.83 9.45
C GLU A 160 -1.13 12.50 10.51
N ALA A 161 -0.81 11.79 11.60
CA ALA A 161 0.05 12.31 12.66
C ALA A 161 1.48 12.61 12.19
N GLU A 162 2.06 11.77 11.33
CA GLU A 162 3.37 12.00 10.70
C GLU A 162 3.36 13.23 9.80
N LEU A 163 2.27 13.42 9.04
CA LEU A 163 2.11 14.55 8.15
C LEU A 163 1.99 15.85 8.95
N ASP A 164 1.18 15.86 10.01
CA ASP A 164 1.04 17.02 10.88
C ASP A 164 2.34 17.37 11.62
N LEU A 165 3.09 16.36 12.07
CA LEU A 165 4.43 16.56 12.64
C LEU A 165 5.38 17.15 11.61
N LYS A 166 5.38 16.63 10.37
CA LYS A 166 6.23 17.14 9.29
C LYS A 166 5.91 18.60 8.95
N ARG A 167 4.64 19.00 8.98
CA ARG A 167 4.22 20.40 8.79
C ARG A 167 4.70 21.29 9.92
N LEU A 168 4.53 20.84 11.17
CA LEU A 168 4.94 21.59 12.35
C LEU A 168 6.47 21.82 12.39
N ARG A 169 7.24 20.88 11.82
CA ARG A 169 8.71 20.97 11.70
C ARG A 169 9.21 21.67 10.42
N ASP A 170 8.32 22.19 9.57
CA ASP A 170 8.72 22.84 8.32
C ASP A 170 9.41 24.20 8.60
N PRO A 171 10.71 24.36 8.27
CA PRO A 171 11.46 25.57 8.55
C PRO A 171 10.93 26.81 7.82
N LEU A 172 10.17 26.64 6.73
CA LEU A 172 9.55 27.75 5.99
C LEU A 172 8.25 28.25 6.66
N GLN A 173 7.67 27.46 7.56
CA GLN A 173 6.44 27.78 8.30
C GLN A 173 6.68 28.00 9.79
N LEU A 174 7.92 27.91 10.25
CA LEU A 174 8.30 28.24 11.62
C LEU A 174 7.79 29.65 11.95
N HIS A 175 6.95 29.75 12.98
CA HIS A 175 6.28 30.97 13.49
C HIS A 175 4.98 31.42 12.81
N LEU A 176 4.48 30.73 11.78
CA LEU A 176 3.16 30.98 11.23
C LEU A 176 2.10 30.13 11.95
N PRO A 177 0.86 30.64 12.15
CA PRO A 177 -0.21 29.82 12.68
C PRO A 177 -0.44 28.62 11.75
N VAL A 178 -0.43 27.41 12.33
CA VAL A 178 -0.73 26.18 11.59
C VAL A 178 -2.08 26.37 10.89
N GLN A 179 -2.09 26.36 9.56
CA GLN A 179 -3.34 26.37 8.81
C GLN A 179 -4.11 25.09 9.19
N GLN A 180 -5.17 25.25 9.97
CA GLN A 180 -6.10 24.15 10.22
C GLN A 180 -6.68 23.75 8.87
N ILE A 181 -6.45 22.50 8.46
CA ILE A 181 -7.23 21.95 7.37
C ILE A 181 -8.67 21.94 7.88
N ASN A 182 -9.53 22.76 7.30
CA ASN A 182 -10.95 22.52 7.40
C ASN A 182 -11.16 21.11 6.85
N SER A 183 -11.44 20.14 7.72
CA SER A 183 -11.92 18.83 7.33
C SER A 183 -13.36 18.99 6.83
N SER A 184 -13.55 19.71 5.73
CA SER A 184 -14.77 19.60 4.93
C SER A 184 -14.70 18.25 4.23
N LYS A 185 -15.13 17.22 4.97
CA LYS A 185 -15.61 15.97 4.38
C LYS A 185 -16.96 16.30 3.73
N ASP A 186 -16.92 16.55 2.43
CA ASP A 186 -17.99 16.12 1.53
C ASP A 186 -17.72 14.66 1.12
#